data_AF-A0A090Q8Z4-F1
#
_entry.id   AF-A0A090Q8Z4-F1
#
_cell.length_a   1.000
_cell.length_b   1.000
_cell.length_c   1.000
_cell.angle_alpha   90.00
_cell.angle_beta   90.00
_cell.angle_gamma   90.00
#
_symmetry.space_group_name_H-M   'P 1'
#
loop_
_entity.id
_entity.type
_entity.pdbx_description
1 polymer ?
#
loop_
_entity_poly.entity_id
_entity_poly.type
_entity_poly.pdbx_seq_one_letter_code
_entity_poly.pdbx_strand_id
1 'polypeptide(L)' 'MVIKEPLDIDYENESVESIVEKIEYAIEQHSSFLKVIPQEALEEMEELNQKRRWDY' A
#
# COMPACT_ATOMS: atom_id res chain seq x y z
N MET A 1 13.51 15.55 16.01
CA MET A 1 13.10 15.91 14.64
C MET A 1 14.01 15.16 13.71
N VAL A 2 13.49 14.26 12.89
CA VAL A 2 14.27 13.54 11.88
C VAL A 2 14.10 14.31 10.57
N ILE A 3 15.19 14.82 10.02
CA ILE A 3 15.19 15.56 8.76
C ILE A 3 15.54 14.56 7.66
N LYS A 4 14.62 14.37 6.70
CA LYS A 4 14.86 13.50 5.55
C LYS A 4 15.70 14.22 4.51
N GLU A 5 16.39 13.44 3.70
CA GLU A 5 17.22 13.93 2.60
C GLU A 5 16.35 14.63 1.54
N PRO A 6 16.88 15.64 0.83
CA PRO A 6 16.17 16.29 -0.25
C PRO A 6 15.88 15.30 -1.38
N LEU A 7 14.67 15.33 -1.90
CA LEU A 7 14.27 14.52 -3.06
C LEU A 7 14.70 15.23 -4.35
N ASP A 8 15.35 14.51 -5.25
CA ASP A 8 15.68 14.99 -6.58
C ASP A 8 14.54 14.64 -7.55
N ILE A 9 13.96 15.66 -8.19
CA ILE A 9 12.82 15.56 -9.09
C ILE A 9 13.20 16.20 -10.41
N ASP A 10 13.13 15.43 -11.49
CA ASP A 10 13.34 15.94 -12.84
C ASP A 10 11.99 16.29 -13.47
N TYR A 11 11.59 17.56 -13.34
CA TYR A 11 10.32 18.06 -13.85
C TYR A 11 10.22 18.07 -15.39
N GLU A 12 11.31 17.88 -16.13
CA GLU A 12 11.30 17.85 -17.60
C GLU A 12 11.06 16.42 -18.13
N ASN A 13 11.63 15.41 -17.46
CA ASN A 13 11.57 14.02 -17.93
C ASN A 13 10.59 13.14 -17.15
N GLU A 14 10.21 13.50 -15.92
CA GLU A 14 9.33 12.68 -15.09
C GLU A 14 7.85 13.03 -15.26
N SER A 15 7.01 11.99 -15.28
CA SER A 15 5.56 12.18 -15.24
C SER A 15 5.11 12.60 -13.85
N VAL A 16 4.00 13.32 -13.78
CA VAL A 16 3.39 13.72 -12.50
C VAL A 16 3.14 12.52 -11.60
N GLU A 17 2.70 11.39 -12.16
CA GLU A 17 2.46 10.15 -11.41
C GLU A 17 3.73 9.62 -10.74
N SER A 18 4.85 9.58 -11.47
CA SER A 18 6.14 9.12 -10.93
C SER A 18 6.66 10.07 -9.83
N ILE A 19 6.48 11.38 -10.01
CA ILE A 19 6.85 12.39 -9.01
C ILE A 19 6.05 12.19 -7.72
N VAL A 20 4.73 11.98 -7.84
CA VAL A 20 3.85 11.73 -6.68
C VAL A 20 4.27 10.45 -5.97
N GLU A 21 4.53 9.36 -6.70
CA GLU A 21 4.98 8.09 -6.11
C GLU A 21 6.28 8.27 -5.31
N LYS A 22 7.29 8.95 -5.87
CA LYS A 22 8.55 9.24 -5.16
C LYS A 22 8.32 10.03 -3.87
N ILE A 23 7.42 11.01 -3.90
CA ILE A 23 7.07 11.80 -2.72
C ILE A 23 6.41 10.90 -1.66
N GLU A 24 5.44 10.08 -2.05
CA GLU A 24 4.75 9.14 -1.15
C GLU A 24 5.71 8.18 -0.47
N TYR A 25 6.70 7.65 -1.19
CA TYR A 25 7.77 6.85 -0.60
C TYR A 25 8.64 7.66 0.36
N ALA A 26 9.09 8.85 -0.04
CA ALA A 26 9.94 9.71 0.78
C ALA A 26 9.25 10.11 2.10
N ILE A 27 7.94 10.32 2.09
CA ILE A 27 7.16 10.67 3.29
C ILE A 27 6.54 9.45 4.01
N GLU A 28 6.82 8.22 3.54
CA GLU A 28 6.29 6.96 4.10
C GLU A 28 4.74 6.85 4.07
N GLN A 29 4.09 7.51 3.11
CA GLN A 29 2.64 7.46 2.92
C GLN A 29 2.21 6.56 1.75
N HIS A 30 3.15 5.91 1.08
CA HIS A 30 2.83 5.02 -0.02
C HIS A 30 1.95 3.84 0.44
N SER A 31 0.96 3.51 -0.39
CA SER A 31 -0.03 2.45 -0.12
C SER A 31 0.58 1.08 0.19
N SER A 32 1.77 0.77 -0.33
CA SER A 32 2.52 -0.46 -0.03
C SER A 32 2.88 -0.61 1.45
N PHE A 33 3.00 0.48 2.19
CA PHE A 33 3.28 0.44 3.64
C PHE A 33 2.04 0.13 4.48
N LEU A 34 0.84 0.16 3.89
CA LEU A 34 -0.38 -0.19 4.59
C LEU A 34 -0.35 -1.67 4.95
N LYS A 35 -0.40 -1.97 6.26
CA LYS A 35 -0.51 -3.34 6.78
C LYS A 35 -1.96 -3.84 6.70
N VAL A 36 -2.53 -3.81 5.50
CA VAL A 36 -3.91 -4.22 5.23
C VAL A 36 -3.88 -5.59 4.56
N ILE A 37 -4.79 -6.46 4.98
CA ILE A 37 -4.96 -7.77 4.34
C ILE A 37 -5.62 -7.54 2.98
N PRO A 38 -5.06 -8.07 1.88
CA PRO A 38 -5.69 -7.98 0.56
C PRO A 38 -7.13 -8.50 0.62
N GLN A 39 -8.02 -7.85 -0.13
CA GLN A 39 -9.44 -8.22 -0.13
C GLN A 39 -9.65 -9.69 -0.50
N GLU A 40 -8.94 -10.20 -1.51
CA GLU A 40 -9.00 -11.60 -1.93
C GLU A 40 -8.66 -12.57 -0.78
N ALA A 41 -7.63 -12.28 0.01
CA ALA A 41 -7.26 -13.11 1.15
C ALA A 41 -8.32 -13.07 2.28
N LEU A 42 -9.05 -11.95 2.43
CA LEU A 42 -10.19 -11.86 3.35
C LEU A 42 -11.35 -12.74 2.87
N GLU A 43 -11.65 -12.71 1.57
CA GLU A 43 -12.71 -13.50 0.94
C GLU A 43 -12.44 -15.01 1.09
N GLU A 44 -11.21 -15.47 0.82
CA GLU A 44 -10.81 -16.87 1.03
C GLU A 44 -10.96 -17.29 2.51
N MET A 45 -10.57 -16.41 3.44
CA MET A 45 -10.71 -16.66 4.87
C MET A 45 -12.18 -16.78 5.28
N GLU A 46 -13.06 -15.96 4.70
CA GLU A 46 -14.51 -16.03 4.91
C GLU A 46 -15.11 -17.32 4.34
N GLU A 47 -14.75 -17.72 3.11
CA GLU A 47 -15.18 -18.99 2.53
C GLU A 47 -14.77 -20.20 3.39
N LEU A 48 -13.52 -20.20 3.88
CA LEU A 48 -13.04 -21.23 4.80
C LEU A 48 -13.80 -21.21 6.13
N ASN A 49 -14.15 -20.04 6.65
CA ASN A 49 -14.97 -19.93 7.86
C ASN A 49 -16.39 -20.49 7.64
N GLN A 50 -17.00 -20.26 6.48
CA GLN A 50 -18.29 -20.85 6.12
C GLN A 50 -18.20 -22.38 6.10
N LYS A 51 -17.15 -22.94 5.48
CA LYS A 51 -16.90 -24.39 5.44
C LYS A 51 -16.67 -25.02 6.82
N ARG A 52 -16.23 -24.23 7.81
CA ARG A 52 -16.00 -24.66 9.19
C ARG A 52 -17.23 -24.52 10.09
N ARG A 53 -18.34 -23.97 9.60
CA ARG A 53 -19.58 -23.95 10.37
C ARG A 53 -20.13 -25.37 10.41
N TRP A 54 -20.17 -25.94 11.61
CA TRP A 54 -20.82 -27.23 11.86
C TRP A 54 -22.32 -26.95 11.91
N ASP A 55 -23.11 -27.65 11.08
CA ASP A 55 -24.55 -27.71 11.27
C ASP A 55 -24.83 -28.60 12.49
N TYR A 56 -25.44 -28.02 13.53
CA TYR A 56 -26.04 -28.73 14.67
C TYR A 56 -27.56 -28.59 14.60
#